data_AF-A0A2V6WVA2-F1
#
_entry.id   AF-A0A2V6WVA2-F1
#
_cell.length_a   1.000
_cell.length_b   1.000
_cell.length_c   1.000
_cell.angle_alpha   90.00
_cell.angle_beta   90.00
_cell.angle_gamma   90.00
#
_symmetry.space_group_name_H-M   'P 1'
#
loop_
_entity.id
_entity.type
_entity.pdbx_description
1 polymer ?
#
loop_
_entity_poly.entity_id
_entity_poly.type
_entity_poly.pdbx_seq_one_letter_code
_entity_poly.pdbx_strand_id
1 'polypeptide(L)'
;MSRVVVALGLLALLAVGFPAEAADPVNCNPEKGMVDLDRCTPPKPAYDPFADKKVTCWEMKRYPDLIFTGSIDLGTGGISPIDVDYSCKEGLAALPFLQKLGTLTEIIRSEPSGMCGGSIVHMHWRHYQFALLEAGFAPSKLPVRQAEAQQLANLYPQAIDSNVREYFERWSYESLYNFELYQAYMAEVAIATPLLAQHYQRVFRYSKDPALELTRRAMAIYVDRAAGTFPAASIDETRRILDMARLAKGSLAELQAALDGGLVEEDIQTALSVAL
;
A
#
# COMPACT_ATOMS: atom_id res chain seq x y z
N MET A 1 -64.30 14.71 -55.02
CA MET A 1 -64.18 16.18 -54.88
C MET A 1 -64.65 16.58 -53.50
N SER A 2 -63.74 16.85 -52.56
CA SER A 2 -64.01 17.79 -51.47
C SER A 2 -62.71 18.15 -50.75
N ARG A 3 -62.66 19.39 -50.28
CA ARG A 3 -61.47 20.18 -49.97
C ARG A 3 -60.76 19.74 -48.69
N VAL A 4 -59.44 19.85 -48.74
CA VAL A 4 -58.49 19.72 -47.62
C VAL A 4 -58.69 20.88 -46.63
N VAL A 5 -58.85 20.56 -45.35
CA VAL A 5 -58.79 21.51 -44.24
C VAL A 5 -57.49 21.26 -43.48
N VAL A 6 -56.68 22.31 -43.37
CA VAL A 6 -55.42 22.37 -42.63
C VAL A 6 -55.72 22.52 -41.14
N ALA A 7 -55.17 21.65 -40.31
CA ALA A 7 -55.11 21.84 -38.86
C ALA A 7 -53.64 21.97 -38.45
N LEU A 8 -53.24 23.22 -38.15
CA LEU A 8 -51.98 23.56 -37.49
C LEU A 8 -52.09 23.18 -36.00
N GLY A 9 -51.38 22.14 -35.58
CA GLY A 9 -51.09 21.87 -34.19
C GLY A 9 -49.68 22.35 -33.86
N LEU A 10 -49.56 23.48 -33.14
CA LEU A 10 -48.30 23.92 -32.52
C LEU A 10 -47.93 22.94 -31.40
N LEU A 11 -46.83 22.21 -31.57
CA LEU A 11 -46.10 21.59 -30.46
C LEU A 11 -45.10 22.62 -29.92
N ALA A 12 -45.44 23.25 -28.79
CA ALA A 12 -44.48 24.03 -28.02
C ALA A 12 -43.51 23.08 -27.31
N LEU A 13 -42.30 22.95 -27.85
CA LEU A 13 -41.15 22.38 -27.15
C LEU A 13 -40.73 23.36 -26.03
N LEU A 14 -41.12 23.06 -24.80
CA LEU A 14 -40.51 23.64 -23.61
C LEU A 14 -39.06 23.16 -23.54
N ALA A 15 -38.14 23.97 -24.04
CA ALA A 15 -36.72 23.85 -23.72
C ALA A 15 -36.56 24.18 -22.24
N VAL A 16 -36.58 23.17 -21.38
CA VAL A 16 -36.10 23.29 -20.01
C VAL A 16 -34.58 23.40 -20.10
N GLY A 17 -34.10 24.63 -20.22
CA GLY A 17 -32.68 24.92 -20.05
C GLY A 17 -32.33 24.62 -18.60
N PHE A 18 -31.58 23.53 -18.37
CA PHE A 18 -30.85 23.38 -17.13
C PHE A 18 -29.92 24.60 -17.01
N PRO A 19 -29.96 25.35 -15.90
CA PRO A 19 -28.97 26.40 -15.69
C PRO A 19 -27.59 25.75 -15.73
N ALA A 20 -26.68 26.33 -16.51
CA ALA A 20 -25.28 25.97 -16.46
C ALA A 20 -24.85 26.03 -14.98
N GLU A 21 -24.43 24.89 -14.46
CA GLU A 21 -23.85 24.76 -13.13
C GLU A 21 -22.77 25.83 -13.01
N ALA A 22 -23.00 26.83 -12.15
CA ALA A 22 -22.08 27.94 -11.98
C ALA A 22 -20.74 27.32 -11.56
N ALA A 23 -19.72 27.44 -12.42
CA ALA A 23 -18.40 26.89 -12.14
C ALA A 23 -17.95 27.39 -10.76
N ASP A 24 -17.63 26.47 -9.85
CA ASP A 24 -17.19 26.82 -8.50
C ASP A 24 -16.14 27.93 -8.56
N PRO A 25 -16.23 28.94 -7.66
CA PRO A 25 -15.30 30.06 -7.65
C PRO A 25 -13.88 29.51 -7.53
N VAL A 26 -13.00 29.94 -8.44
CA VAL A 26 -11.60 29.52 -8.43
C VAL A 26 -10.97 29.99 -7.13
N ASN A 27 -10.67 29.06 -6.23
CA ASN A 27 -9.91 29.38 -5.04
C ASN A 27 -8.42 29.42 -5.42
N CYS A 28 -7.87 30.63 -5.47
CA CYS A 28 -6.43 30.90 -5.64
C CYS A 28 -5.77 31.33 -4.33
N ASN A 29 -6.45 31.20 -3.19
CA ASN A 29 -5.89 31.54 -1.89
C ASN A 29 -5.43 30.26 -1.16
N PRO A 30 -4.10 30.05 -0.99
CA PRO A 30 -3.53 28.90 -0.28
C PRO A 30 -4.03 28.75 1.17
N GLU A 31 -4.50 29.82 1.80
CA GLU A 31 -5.00 29.81 3.17
C GLU A 31 -6.49 29.43 3.27
N LYS A 32 -7.19 29.23 2.15
CA LYS A 32 -8.64 29.02 2.11
C LYS A 32 -9.06 27.65 1.55
N GLY A 33 -8.32 26.61 1.89
CA GLY A 33 -8.59 25.25 1.44
C GLY A 33 -8.09 24.97 0.02
N MET A 34 -8.65 23.94 -0.63
CA MET A 34 -8.23 23.44 -1.95
C MET A 34 -8.01 24.55 -2.99
N VAL A 35 -6.79 24.61 -3.57
CA VAL A 35 -6.40 25.59 -4.59
C VAL A 35 -6.25 24.95 -5.97
N ASP A 36 -6.96 25.47 -6.97
CA ASP A 36 -6.81 25.07 -8.38
C ASP A 36 -5.87 25.98 -9.15
N LEU A 37 -4.57 25.70 -9.04
CA LEU A 37 -3.50 26.47 -9.66
C LEU A 37 -3.61 26.58 -11.18
N ASP A 38 -4.25 25.64 -11.88
CA ASP A 38 -4.39 25.75 -13.34
C ASP A 38 -5.51 26.70 -13.75
N ARG A 39 -6.45 26.99 -12.85
CA ARG A 39 -7.48 28.00 -13.05
C ARG A 39 -7.04 29.38 -12.54
N CYS A 40 -5.88 29.48 -11.87
CA CYS A 40 -5.30 30.75 -11.42
C CYS A 40 -4.54 31.47 -12.54
N THR A 41 -4.77 32.77 -12.66
CA THR A 41 -4.02 33.62 -13.61
C THR A 41 -2.56 33.79 -13.17
N PRO A 42 -1.58 33.73 -14.09
CA PRO A 42 -0.18 33.99 -13.76
C PRO A 42 0.06 35.38 -13.15
N PRO A 43 1.03 35.53 -12.21
CA PRO A 43 1.86 34.47 -11.66
C PRO A 43 1.08 33.58 -10.68
N LYS A 44 1.29 32.25 -10.77
CA LYS A 44 0.65 31.30 -9.86
C LYS A 44 1.15 31.56 -8.42
N PRO A 45 0.26 31.58 -7.42
CA PRO A 45 0.69 31.73 -6.03
C PRO A 45 1.54 30.54 -5.60
N ALA A 46 2.45 30.76 -4.65
CA ALA A 46 3.07 29.64 -3.94
C ALA A 46 1.96 28.84 -3.25
N TYR A 47 1.93 27.53 -3.48
CA TYR A 47 0.91 26.65 -2.93
C TYR A 47 1.57 25.58 -2.07
N ASP A 48 1.10 25.52 -0.83
CA ASP A 48 1.43 24.49 0.14
C ASP A 48 0.21 23.58 0.29
N PRO A 49 0.25 22.31 -0.17
CA PRO A 49 -0.86 21.37 -0.04
C PRO A 49 -1.16 20.96 1.41
N PHE A 50 -0.36 21.41 2.38
CA PHE A 50 -0.55 21.09 3.79
C PHE A 50 -1.11 22.25 4.62
N ALA A 51 -1.30 23.44 4.01
CA ALA A 51 -1.65 24.67 4.72
C ALA A 51 -3.00 24.59 5.45
N ASP A 52 -3.98 23.90 4.88
CA ASP A 52 -5.31 23.68 5.48
C ASP A 52 -5.39 22.41 6.35
N LYS A 53 -4.26 21.71 6.51
CA LYS A 53 -4.11 20.44 7.23
C LYS A 53 -4.97 19.30 6.67
N LYS A 54 -5.40 19.39 5.41
CA LYS A 54 -6.18 18.35 4.74
C LYS A 54 -5.55 18.03 3.40
N VAL A 55 -5.42 16.74 3.11
CA VAL A 55 -4.91 16.27 1.82
C VAL A 55 -5.96 15.40 1.17
N THR A 56 -6.54 15.90 0.08
CA THR A 56 -7.62 15.24 -0.65
C THR A 56 -7.11 14.40 -1.82
N CYS A 57 -7.95 13.48 -2.32
CA CYS A 57 -7.66 12.74 -3.56
C CYS A 57 -7.40 13.64 -4.76
N TRP A 58 -8.08 14.79 -4.82
CA TRP A 58 -7.91 15.75 -5.90
C TRP A 58 -6.51 16.38 -5.84
N GLU A 59 -6.04 16.76 -4.66
CA GLU A 59 -4.70 17.35 -4.47
C GLU A 59 -3.60 16.33 -4.75
N MET A 60 -3.74 15.10 -4.24
CA MET A 60 -2.80 14.00 -4.53
C MET A 60 -2.68 13.71 -6.02
N LYS A 61 -3.78 13.82 -6.76
CA LYS A 61 -3.78 13.63 -8.21
C LYS A 61 -3.05 14.74 -8.96
N ARG A 62 -3.13 15.98 -8.47
CA ARG A 62 -2.71 17.18 -9.19
C ARG A 62 -1.33 17.67 -8.79
N TYR A 63 -0.97 17.45 -7.52
CA TYR A 63 0.31 17.83 -6.93
C TYR A 63 1.01 16.65 -6.26
N PRO A 64 1.12 15.47 -6.92
CA PRO A 64 1.78 14.31 -6.33
C PRO A 64 3.24 14.61 -5.95
N ASP A 65 3.92 15.45 -6.72
CA ASP A 65 5.30 15.85 -6.47
C ASP A 65 5.50 16.75 -5.26
N LEU A 66 4.44 17.41 -4.77
CA LEU A 66 4.48 18.22 -3.54
C LEU A 66 4.04 17.41 -2.31
N ILE A 67 3.12 16.46 -2.50
CA ILE A 67 2.54 15.68 -1.41
C ILE A 67 3.43 14.48 -1.05
N PHE A 68 3.94 13.76 -2.05
CA PHE A 68 4.75 12.56 -1.86
C PHE A 68 6.26 12.87 -1.88
N THR A 69 6.68 13.87 -1.10
CA THR A 69 8.07 14.31 -0.94
C THR A 69 8.77 13.71 0.29
N GLY A 70 8.10 12.82 1.03
CA GLY A 70 8.62 12.24 2.27
C GLY A 70 8.60 13.16 3.49
N SER A 71 8.19 14.43 3.34
CA SER A 71 8.22 15.45 4.40
C SER A 71 6.86 15.70 5.09
N ILE A 72 5.81 14.98 4.70
CA ILE A 72 4.50 15.11 5.33
C ILE A 72 4.53 14.55 6.76
N ASP A 73 4.06 15.34 7.72
CA ASP A 73 3.92 14.88 9.11
C ASP A 73 2.60 14.10 9.26
N LEU A 74 2.70 12.77 9.29
CA LEU A 74 1.58 11.86 9.54
C LEU A 74 1.36 11.58 11.04
N GLY A 75 2.10 12.26 11.91
CA GLY A 75 2.05 12.12 13.36
C GLY A 75 2.69 10.83 13.89
N THR A 76 3.21 10.89 15.12
CA THR A 76 3.92 9.79 15.80
C THR A 76 3.05 8.98 16.78
N GLY A 77 1.75 9.27 16.86
CA GLY A 77 0.85 8.66 17.85
C GLY A 77 -0.60 8.46 17.37
N GLY A 78 -1.56 8.58 18.31
CA GLY A 78 -2.99 8.37 18.01
C GLY A 78 -3.62 9.44 17.10
N ILE A 79 -2.95 10.59 16.91
CA ILE A 79 -3.44 11.73 16.15
C ILE A 79 -2.46 12.05 15.02
N SER A 80 -2.98 12.51 13.88
CA SER A 80 -2.22 13.07 12.76
C SER A 80 -2.43 14.59 12.72
N PRO A 81 -1.38 15.41 12.53
CA PRO A 81 -1.54 16.86 12.36
C PRO A 81 -2.11 17.22 10.99
N ILE A 82 -2.00 16.31 10.01
CA ILE A 82 -2.57 16.42 8.66
C ILE A 82 -3.57 15.28 8.46
N ASP A 83 -4.80 15.62 8.09
CA ASP A 83 -5.85 14.68 7.75
C ASP A 83 -5.74 14.29 6.27
N VAL A 84 -5.51 13.01 5.98
CA VAL A 84 -5.31 12.51 4.61
C VAL A 84 -6.51 11.65 4.23
N ASP A 85 -7.08 11.90 3.06
CA ASP A 85 -8.12 11.04 2.51
C ASP A 85 -7.54 9.71 2.03
N TYR A 86 -7.65 8.67 2.85
CA TYR A 86 -7.21 7.31 2.50
C TYR A 86 -8.20 6.53 1.63
N SER A 87 -9.36 7.11 1.30
CA SER A 87 -10.42 6.43 0.53
C SER A 87 -10.29 6.58 -0.99
N CYS A 88 -9.20 7.20 -1.46
CA CYS A 88 -8.98 7.47 -2.88
C CYS A 88 -8.94 6.21 -3.73
N LYS A 89 -9.75 6.20 -4.80
CA LYS A 89 -9.83 5.08 -5.76
C LYS A 89 -8.53 4.79 -6.51
N GLU A 90 -7.65 5.78 -6.64
CA GLU A 90 -6.33 5.63 -7.25
C GLU A 90 -5.33 4.91 -6.32
N GLY A 91 -5.55 4.97 -4.99
CA GLY A 91 -4.69 4.29 -4.02
C GLY A 91 -4.75 2.78 -4.16
N LEU A 92 -3.62 2.10 -3.90
CA LEU A 92 -3.55 0.64 -4.04
C LEU A 92 -4.55 -0.10 -3.15
N ALA A 93 -4.86 0.43 -1.96
CA ALA A 93 -5.87 -0.13 -1.06
C ALA A 93 -7.27 -0.21 -1.68
N ALA A 94 -7.59 0.67 -2.64
CA ALA A 94 -8.89 0.71 -3.30
C ALA A 94 -8.98 -0.19 -4.54
N LEU A 95 -7.87 -0.75 -5.02
CA LEU A 95 -7.87 -1.61 -6.20
C LEU A 95 -8.49 -2.97 -5.88
N PRO A 96 -9.55 -3.42 -6.59
CA PRO A 96 -10.28 -4.64 -6.23
C PRO A 96 -9.41 -5.89 -6.15
N PHE A 97 -8.43 -6.03 -7.05
CA PHE A 97 -7.52 -7.17 -7.09
C PHE A 97 -6.46 -7.17 -5.97
N LEU A 98 -6.34 -6.08 -5.20
CA LEU A 98 -5.46 -5.99 -4.02
C LEU A 98 -6.23 -6.10 -2.70
N GLN A 99 -7.56 -6.08 -2.72
CA GLN A 99 -8.36 -6.08 -1.48
C GLN A 99 -8.09 -7.32 -0.63
N LYS A 100 -8.05 -8.51 -1.24
CA LYS A 100 -7.80 -9.75 -0.50
C LYS A 100 -6.40 -9.77 0.12
N LEU A 101 -5.39 -9.31 -0.62
CA LEU A 101 -4.03 -9.15 -0.10
C LEU A 101 -3.98 -8.16 1.06
N GLY A 102 -4.64 -7.00 0.92
CA GLY A 102 -4.71 -5.99 1.99
C GLY A 102 -5.40 -6.51 3.25
N THR A 103 -6.47 -7.28 3.10
CA THR A 103 -7.15 -7.95 4.22
C THR A 103 -6.22 -8.95 4.92
N LEU A 104 -5.50 -9.80 4.17
CA LEU A 104 -4.53 -10.72 4.75
C LEU A 104 -3.38 -9.98 5.44
N THR A 105 -2.87 -8.89 4.85
CA THR A 105 -1.86 -8.02 5.48
C THR A 105 -2.33 -7.52 6.85
N GLU A 106 -3.56 -7.03 6.97
CA GLU A 106 -4.06 -6.52 8.25
C GLU A 106 -4.39 -7.63 9.24
N ILE A 107 -4.89 -8.80 8.80
CA ILE A 107 -5.09 -9.99 9.66
C ILE A 107 -3.76 -10.45 10.27
N ILE A 108 -2.69 -10.51 9.45
CA ILE A 108 -1.36 -10.92 9.91
C ILE A 108 -0.79 -9.87 10.87
N ARG A 109 -0.96 -8.58 10.56
CA ARG A 109 -0.37 -7.50 11.34
C ARG A 109 -1.14 -7.15 12.62
N SER A 110 -2.44 -7.44 12.69
CA SER A 110 -3.31 -7.04 13.80
C SER A 110 -4.38 -8.09 14.12
N GLU A 111 -4.51 -8.38 15.42
CA GLU A 111 -5.70 -9.04 15.96
C GLU A 111 -6.97 -8.27 15.53
N PRO A 112 -8.09 -8.95 15.28
CA PRO A 112 -9.34 -8.32 14.82
C PRO A 112 -10.01 -7.38 15.84
N SER A 113 -9.35 -7.02 16.95
CA SER A 113 -9.94 -6.22 18.02
C SER A 113 -9.32 -4.81 18.12
N GLY A 114 -10.14 -3.79 17.89
CA GLY A 114 -9.81 -2.38 18.17
C GLY A 114 -9.66 -2.05 19.67
N MET A 115 -9.45 -3.06 20.52
CA MET A 115 -9.32 -2.91 21.97
C MET A 115 -7.86 -2.78 22.43
N CYS A 116 -6.90 -3.30 21.66
CA CYS A 116 -5.46 -3.24 21.96
C CYS A 116 -4.72 -2.33 20.96
N GLY A 117 -5.21 -1.10 20.77
CA GLY A 117 -4.62 -0.10 19.88
C GLY A 117 -3.72 0.89 20.63
N GLY A 118 -2.41 0.68 20.63
CA GLY A 118 -1.45 1.69 21.09
C GLY A 118 -1.33 2.87 20.11
N SER A 119 -0.88 4.03 20.58
CA SER A 119 -0.62 5.21 19.73
C SER A 119 0.29 4.90 18.53
N ILE A 120 1.23 3.97 18.69
CA ILE A 120 2.14 3.49 17.65
C ILE A 120 1.44 2.69 16.54
N VAL A 121 0.36 1.95 16.87
CA VAL A 121 -0.40 1.15 15.88
C VAL A 121 -1.07 2.08 14.87
N HIS A 122 -1.68 3.17 15.35
CA HIS A 122 -2.29 4.19 14.49
C HIS A 122 -1.26 4.88 13.59
N MET A 123 -0.08 5.19 14.13
CA MET A 123 1.03 5.74 13.33
C MET A 123 1.42 4.78 12.20
N HIS A 124 1.68 3.50 12.50
CA HIS A 124 2.06 2.53 11.48
C HIS A 124 0.97 2.33 10.42
N TRP A 125 -0.31 2.34 10.82
CA TRP A 125 -1.42 2.24 9.87
C TRP A 125 -1.44 3.44 8.90
N ARG A 126 -1.31 4.67 9.40
CA ARG A 126 -1.29 5.87 8.55
C ARG A 126 -0.12 5.88 7.56
N HIS A 127 1.09 5.54 8.02
CA HIS A 127 2.26 5.47 7.14
C HIS A 127 2.12 4.39 6.07
N TYR A 128 1.52 3.25 6.42
CA TYR A 128 1.20 2.18 5.47
C TYR A 128 0.18 2.65 4.42
N GLN A 129 -0.96 3.20 4.85
CA GLN A 129 -1.98 3.69 3.93
C GLN A 129 -1.47 4.83 3.03
N PHE A 130 -0.65 5.73 3.57
CA PHE A 130 -0.01 6.79 2.79
C PHE A 130 0.95 6.24 1.73
N ALA A 131 1.70 5.18 2.05
CA ALA A 131 2.54 4.49 1.07
C ALA A 131 1.71 3.85 -0.07
N LEU A 132 0.54 3.30 0.24
CA LEU A 132 -0.38 2.78 -0.78
C LEU A 132 -0.98 3.87 -1.66
N LEU A 133 -1.22 5.06 -1.11
CA LEU A 133 -1.61 6.24 -1.89
C LEU A 133 -0.47 6.69 -2.81
N GLU A 134 0.76 6.80 -2.30
CA GLU A 134 1.94 7.16 -3.10
C GLU A 134 2.14 6.18 -4.26
N ALA A 135 2.09 4.87 -4.00
CA ALA A 135 2.22 3.84 -5.02
C ALA A 135 1.07 3.85 -6.04
N GLY A 136 -0.08 4.42 -5.69
CA GLY A 136 -1.28 4.53 -6.51
C GLY A 136 -1.42 5.85 -7.28
N PHE A 137 -0.81 6.94 -6.82
CA PHE A 137 -0.84 8.26 -7.47
C PHE A 137 0.48 8.61 -8.17
N ALA A 138 1.60 8.26 -7.55
CA ALA A 138 2.94 8.69 -7.95
C ALA A 138 3.95 7.55 -7.87
N PRO A 139 3.72 6.41 -8.56
CA PRO A 139 4.60 5.24 -8.46
C PRO A 139 6.06 5.55 -8.83
N SER A 140 6.33 6.56 -9.65
CA SER A 140 7.70 7.03 -9.97
C SER A 140 8.50 7.51 -8.76
N LYS A 141 7.86 7.79 -7.61
CA LYS A 141 8.52 8.18 -6.35
C LYS A 141 9.03 7.01 -5.52
N LEU A 142 8.50 5.80 -5.75
CA LEU A 142 8.88 4.61 -4.98
C LEU A 142 10.40 4.32 -4.95
N PRO A 143 11.17 4.52 -6.05
CA PRO A 143 12.62 4.36 -6.00
C PRO A 143 13.34 5.34 -5.08
N VAL A 144 12.86 6.60 -5.03
CA VAL A 144 13.46 7.66 -4.20
C VAL A 144 13.22 7.35 -2.73
N ARG A 145 11.97 7.05 -2.36
CA ARG A 145 11.61 6.64 -0.99
C ARG A 145 12.45 5.46 -0.49
N GLN A 146 12.65 4.44 -1.33
CA GLN A 146 13.45 3.28 -0.95
C GLN A 146 14.93 3.64 -0.76
N ALA A 147 15.47 4.54 -1.59
CA ALA A 147 16.84 5.02 -1.42
C ALA A 147 17.02 5.81 -0.11
N GLU A 148 16.05 6.66 0.25
CA GLU A 148 16.05 7.40 1.51
C GLU A 148 15.95 6.46 2.73
N ALA A 149 15.07 5.46 2.67
CA ALA A 149 14.96 4.44 3.71
C ALA A 149 16.28 3.66 3.90
N GLN A 150 16.96 3.30 2.80
CA GLN A 150 18.25 2.62 2.86
C GLN A 150 19.35 3.51 3.43
N GLN A 151 19.39 4.79 3.07
CA GLN A 151 20.34 5.75 3.64
C GLN A 151 20.14 5.89 5.15
N LEU A 152 18.89 5.98 5.61
CA LEU A 152 18.58 6.03 7.03
C LEU A 152 19.02 4.75 7.76
N ALA A 153 18.76 3.58 7.19
CA ALA A 153 19.20 2.30 7.74
C ALA A 153 20.74 2.23 7.88
N ASN A 154 21.47 2.76 6.90
CA ASN A 154 22.94 2.79 6.95
C ASN A 154 23.50 3.72 8.04
N LEU A 155 22.77 4.78 8.41
CA LEU A 155 23.16 5.69 9.50
C LEU A 155 22.94 5.07 10.89
N TYR A 156 22.02 4.12 10.99
CA TYR A 156 21.67 3.43 12.23
C TYR A 156 21.84 1.91 12.07
N PRO A 157 23.08 1.39 11.90
CA PRO A 157 23.32 -0.02 11.55
C PRO A 157 22.94 -1.03 12.65
N GLN A 158 22.64 -0.57 13.86
CA GLN A 158 22.05 -1.38 14.94
C GLN A 158 20.56 -1.67 14.70
N ALA A 159 19.93 -1.02 13.71
CA ALA A 159 18.52 -1.16 13.38
C ALA A 159 18.33 -2.19 12.27
N ILE A 160 17.60 -3.26 12.61
CA ILE A 160 16.80 -4.13 11.73
C ILE A 160 17.49 -4.49 10.41
N ASP A 161 18.17 -5.63 10.38
CA ASP A 161 18.65 -6.18 9.10
C ASP A 161 17.45 -6.60 8.21
N SER A 162 17.62 -6.31 6.93
CA SER A 162 16.59 -6.08 5.91
C SER A 162 15.88 -7.33 5.38
N ASN A 163 16.17 -8.51 5.91
CA ASN A 163 15.59 -9.75 5.38
C ASN A 163 14.19 -10.04 5.94
N VAL A 164 13.30 -9.07 5.76
CA VAL A 164 11.89 -9.09 6.16
C VAL A 164 11.16 -10.32 5.64
N ARG A 165 11.56 -10.81 4.46
CA ARG A 165 10.99 -12.00 3.83
C ARG A 165 11.37 -13.29 4.54
N GLU A 166 12.63 -13.45 4.92
CA GLU A 166 13.08 -14.61 5.71
C GLU A 166 12.38 -14.63 7.06
N TYR A 167 12.32 -13.48 7.75
CA TYR A 167 11.61 -13.41 9.02
C TYR A 167 10.13 -13.79 8.87
N PHE A 168 9.45 -13.29 7.83
CA PHE A 168 8.05 -13.60 7.60
C PHE A 168 7.80 -15.09 7.30
N GLU A 169 8.72 -15.73 6.56
CA GLU A 169 8.70 -17.18 6.36
C GLU A 169 8.91 -17.92 7.69
N ARG A 170 9.85 -17.48 8.55
CA ARG A 170 10.09 -18.11 9.85
C ARG A 170 8.92 -17.95 10.81
N TRP A 171 8.31 -16.77 10.87
CA TRP A 171 7.08 -16.52 11.61
C TRP A 171 5.97 -17.50 11.22
N SER A 172 5.90 -17.88 9.93
CA SER A 172 4.93 -18.87 9.45
C SER A 172 5.10 -20.25 10.09
N TYR A 173 6.32 -20.61 10.52
CA TYR A 173 6.61 -21.89 11.14
C TYR A 173 6.37 -21.92 12.66
N GLU A 174 6.04 -20.78 13.29
CA GLU A 174 5.75 -20.72 14.72
C GLU A 174 4.39 -21.36 15.09
N SER A 175 3.49 -21.54 14.13
CA SER A 175 2.25 -22.32 14.31
C SER A 175 1.62 -22.73 12.97
N LEU A 176 0.81 -23.79 12.99
CA LEU A 176 0.00 -24.20 11.82
C LEU A 176 -0.92 -23.06 11.32
N TYR A 177 -1.47 -22.27 12.23
CA TYR A 177 -2.30 -21.11 11.89
C TYR A 177 -1.51 -20.05 11.10
N ASN A 178 -0.30 -19.72 11.55
CA ASN A 178 0.57 -18.77 10.84
C ASN A 178 0.99 -19.33 9.48
N PHE A 179 1.24 -20.64 9.40
CA PHE A 179 1.61 -21.31 8.15
C PHE A 179 0.49 -21.19 7.11
N GLU A 180 -0.76 -21.48 7.49
CA GLU A 180 -1.93 -21.33 6.61
C GLU A 180 -2.11 -19.88 6.14
N LEU A 181 -1.98 -18.91 7.05
CA LEU A 181 -2.05 -17.48 6.71
C LEU A 181 -0.94 -17.07 5.74
N TYR A 182 0.29 -17.52 5.97
CA TYR A 182 1.42 -17.24 5.10
C TYR A 182 1.21 -17.85 3.70
N GLN A 183 0.76 -19.10 3.60
CA GLN A 183 0.47 -19.72 2.30
C GLN A 183 -0.63 -18.98 1.55
N ALA A 184 -1.72 -18.62 2.22
CA ALA A 184 -2.79 -17.82 1.63
C ALA A 184 -2.27 -16.45 1.16
N TYR A 185 -1.44 -15.79 1.97
CA TYR A 185 -0.82 -14.53 1.64
C TYR A 185 0.09 -14.64 0.39
N MET A 186 0.98 -15.62 0.36
CA MET A 186 1.91 -15.80 -0.77
C MET A 186 1.19 -16.19 -2.07
N ALA A 187 0.10 -16.96 -1.98
CA ALA A 187 -0.76 -17.23 -3.13
C ALA A 187 -1.40 -15.94 -3.67
N GLU A 188 -1.90 -15.07 -2.79
CA GLU A 188 -2.46 -13.78 -3.20
C GLU A 188 -1.40 -12.82 -3.75
N VAL A 189 -0.18 -12.81 -3.20
CA VAL A 189 0.96 -12.07 -3.79
C VAL A 189 1.22 -12.52 -5.22
N ALA A 190 1.21 -13.83 -5.48
CA ALA A 190 1.44 -14.38 -6.82
C ALA A 190 0.34 -13.99 -7.81
N ILE A 191 -0.92 -13.85 -7.35
CA ILE A 191 -2.05 -13.38 -8.16
C ILE A 191 -1.98 -11.86 -8.40
N ALA A 192 -1.74 -11.08 -7.33
CA ALA A 192 -1.77 -9.63 -7.34
C ALA A 192 -0.63 -9.01 -8.15
N THR A 193 0.58 -9.57 -8.05
CA THR A 193 1.80 -9.05 -8.70
C THR A 193 1.63 -8.82 -10.21
N PRO A 194 1.24 -9.81 -11.04
CA PRO A 194 1.07 -9.59 -12.47
C PRO A 194 -0.06 -8.60 -12.79
N LEU A 195 -1.13 -8.56 -11.98
CA LEU A 195 -2.24 -7.62 -12.16
C LEU A 195 -1.82 -6.18 -11.87
N LEU A 196 -0.99 -5.96 -10.85
CA LEU A 196 -0.43 -4.65 -10.53
C LEU A 196 0.53 -4.16 -11.62
N ALA A 197 1.38 -5.05 -12.16
CA ALA A 197 2.25 -4.70 -13.27
C ALA A 197 1.46 -4.30 -14.53
N GLN A 198 0.35 -4.99 -14.81
CA GLN A 198 -0.55 -4.61 -15.90
C GLN A 198 -1.29 -3.29 -15.61
N HIS A 199 -1.67 -3.05 -14.36
CA HIS A 199 -2.26 -1.79 -13.93
C HIS A 199 -1.29 -0.63 -14.21
N TYR A 200 -0.03 -0.74 -13.81
CA TYR A 200 0.99 0.28 -14.07
C TYR A 200 1.26 0.53 -15.56
N GLN A 201 1.31 -0.52 -16.39
CA GLN A 201 1.42 -0.35 -17.84
C GLN A 201 0.21 0.37 -18.45
N ARG A 202 -1.01 0.05 -17.98
CA ARG A 202 -2.26 0.57 -18.56
C ARG A 202 -2.58 1.98 -18.09
N VAL A 203 -2.44 2.26 -16.79
CA VAL A 203 -2.84 3.53 -16.17
C VAL A 203 -1.73 4.57 -16.29
N PHE A 204 -0.48 4.18 -16.01
CA PHE A 204 0.67 5.08 -16.01
C PHE A 204 1.51 5.03 -17.28
N ARG A 205 1.17 4.14 -18.23
CA ARG A 205 1.85 4.01 -19.53
C ARG A 205 3.33 3.66 -19.42
N TYR A 206 3.76 3.05 -18.31
CA TYR A 206 5.09 2.50 -18.21
C TYR A 206 5.30 1.36 -19.20
N SER A 207 6.52 1.21 -19.71
CA SER A 207 6.91 -0.01 -20.40
C SER A 207 7.01 -1.18 -19.41
N LYS A 208 7.14 -2.40 -19.95
CA LYS A 208 7.10 -3.64 -19.17
C LYS A 208 8.09 -3.65 -18.01
N ASP A 209 9.36 -3.35 -18.24
CA ASP A 209 10.39 -3.50 -17.21
C ASP A 209 10.26 -2.46 -16.08
N PRO A 210 10.07 -1.15 -16.35
CA PRO A 210 9.75 -0.18 -15.30
C PRO A 210 8.47 -0.53 -14.53
N ALA A 211 7.44 -1.04 -15.20
CA ALA A 211 6.22 -1.45 -14.51
C ALA A 211 6.48 -2.61 -13.54
N LEU A 212 7.26 -3.63 -13.95
CA LEU A 212 7.65 -4.74 -13.08
C LEU A 212 8.50 -4.27 -11.89
N GLU A 213 9.42 -3.34 -12.11
CA GLU A 213 10.25 -2.75 -11.06
C GLU A 213 9.40 -2.02 -10.02
N LEU A 214 8.49 -1.15 -10.47
CA LEU A 214 7.56 -0.41 -9.62
C LEU A 214 6.61 -1.35 -8.88
N THR A 215 6.13 -2.41 -9.54
CA THR A 215 5.33 -3.45 -8.89
C THR A 215 6.11 -4.13 -7.77
N ARG A 216 7.38 -4.50 -7.97
CA ARG A 216 8.18 -5.11 -6.89
C ARG A 216 8.26 -4.21 -5.66
N ARG A 217 8.45 -2.91 -5.88
CA ARG A 217 8.52 -1.91 -4.79
C ARG A 217 7.18 -1.69 -4.11
N ALA A 218 6.11 -1.60 -4.88
CA ALA A 218 4.76 -1.48 -4.34
C ALA A 218 4.35 -2.72 -3.52
N MET A 219 4.69 -3.93 -3.99
CA MET A 219 4.44 -5.17 -3.25
C MET A 219 5.26 -5.27 -1.96
N ALA A 220 6.45 -4.65 -1.92
CA ALA A 220 7.24 -4.58 -0.69
C ALA A 220 6.49 -3.85 0.43
N ILE A 221 5.69 -2.82 0.12
CA ILE A 221 4.86 -2.11 1.11
C ILE A 221 3.92 -3.06 1.86
N TYR A 222 3.27 -3.99 1.14
CA TYR A 222 2.40 -5.01 1.73
C TYR A 222 3.16 -6.02 2.59
N VAL A 223 4.35 -6.43 2.12
CA VAL A 223 5.20 -7.41 2.81
C VAL A 223 5.76 -6.80 4.10
N ASP A 224 6.30 -5.59 4.03
CA ASP A 224 6.85 -4.87 5.17
C ASP A 224 5.78 -4.62 6.23
N ARG A 225 4.56 -4.30 5.82
CA ARG A 225 3.42 -4.16 6.74
C ARG A 225 3.04 -5.49 7.39
N ALA A 226 2.97 -6.58 6.63
CA ALA A 226 2.57 -7.89 7.15
C ALA A 226 3.63 -8.46 8.10
N ALA A 227 4.89 -8.45 7.68
CA ALA A 227 6.01 -9.00 8.44
C ALA A 227 6.41 -8.14 9.65
N GLY A 228 6.20 -6.83 9.57
CA GLY A 228 6.58 -5.88 10.62
C GLY A 228 8.09 -5.69 10.75
N THR A 229 8.53 -5.40 11.97
CA THR A 229 9.93 -5.09 12.31
C THR A 229 10.41 -6.04 13.40
N PHE A 230 11.64 -6.54 13.28
CA PHE A 230 12.22 -7.52 14.19
C PHE A 230 13.67 -7.15 14.59
N PRO A 231 14.15 -7.57 15.76
CA PRO A 231 15.54 -7.36 16.18
C PRO A 231 16.51 -8.07 15.25
N ALA A 232 17.69 -7.48 15.02
CA ALA A 232 18.73 -8.09 14.19
C ALA A 232 19.19 -9.47 14.71
N ALA A 233 19.22 -9.66 16.03
CA ALA A 233 19.58 -10.93 16.66
C ALA A 233 18.65 -12.10 16.25
N SER A 234 17.40 -11.82 15.85
CA SER A 234 16.45 -12.84 15.42
C SER A 234 16.77 -13.41 14.03
N ILE A 235 17.68 -12.80 13.26
CA ILE A 235 17.95 -13.18 11.86
C ILE A 235 18.85 -14.39 11.74
N ASP A 236 19.91 -14.47 12.55
CA ASP A 236 20.80 -15.64 12.54
C ASP A 236 20.06 -16.90 12.99
N GLU A 237 19.18 -16.75 13.98
CA GLU A 237 18.25 -17.79 14.41
C GLU A 237 17.25 -18.14 13.31
N THR A 238 16.65 -17.12 12.67
CA THR A 238 15.74 -17.28 11.53
C THR A 238 16.35 -18.11 10.42
N ARG A 239 17.58 -17.79 10.00
CA ARG A 239 18.24 -18.49 8.89
C ARG A 239 18.45 -19.97 9.20
N ARG A 240 18.93 -20.29 10.41
CA ARG A 240 19.09 -21.70 10.84
C ARG A 240 17.77 -22.46 10.79
N ILE A 241 16.71 -21.87 11.34
CA ILE A 241 15.36 -22.48 11.36
C ILE A 241 14.83 -22.71 9.94
N LEU A 242 14.98 -21.72 9.06
CA LEU A 242 14.53 -21.81 7.67
C LEU A 242 15.27 -22.89 6.88
N ASP A 243 16.59 -23.01 7.07
CA ASP A 243 17.37 -24.04 6.39
C ASP A 243 16.89 -25.44 6.78
N MET A 244 16.59 -25.68 8.05
CA MET A 244 15.99 -26.93 8.53
C MET A 244 14.57 -27.16 7.97
N ALA A 245 13.72 -26.13 8.01
CA ALA A 245 12.36 -26.18 7.49
C ALA A 245 12.29 -26.51 6.00
N ARG A 246 13.21 -25.94 5.20
CA ARG A 246 13.30 -26.18 3.76
C ARG A 246 13.82 -27.58 3.45
N LEU A 247 14.74 -28.12 4.26
CA LEU A 247 15.18 -29.52 4.17
C LEU A 247 14.04 -30.49 4.52
N ALA A 248 13.22 -30.16 5.53
CA ALA A 248 12.09 -30.98 5.97
C ALA A 248 10.99 -31.15 4.90
N LYS A 249 10.76 -30.12 4.07
CA LYS A 249 9.81 -30.16 2.93
C LYS A 249 10.24 -31.12 1.80
N GLY A 250 11.45 -31.66 1.84
CA GLY A 250 11.97 -32.62 0.85
C GLY A 250 11.55 -34.07 1.11
N SER A 251 11.64 -34.55 2.36
CA SER A 251 11.16 -35.86 2.83
C SER A 251 11.46 -36.06 4.32
N LEU A 252 10.71 -36.94 5.01
CA LEU A 252 10.97 -37.33 6.40
C LEU A 252 12.39 -37.92 6.60
N ALA A 253 12.93 -38.57 5.56
CA ALA A 253 14.28 -39.14 5.56
C ALA A 253 15.38 -38.07 5.56
N GLU A 254 15.17 -36.96 4.86
CA GLU A 254 16.08 -35.81 4.84
C GLU A 254 16.02 -35.03 6.16
N LEU A 255 14.84 -34.96 6.79
CA LEU A 255 14.69 -34.42 8.14
C LEU A 255 15.49 -35.25 9.16
N GLN A 256 15.38 -36.58 9.13
CA GLN A 256 16.14 -37.46 10.03
C GLN A 256 17.66 -37.33 9.87
N ALA A 257 18.15 -37.24 8.63
CA ALA A 257 19.57 -37.05 8.37
C ALA A 257 20.10 -35.69 8.89
N ALA A 258 19.28 -34.65 8.90
CA ALA A 258 19.64 -33.35 9.47
C ALA A 258 19.63 -33.37 11.02
N LEU A 259 18.71 -34.12 11.63
CA LEU A 259 18.59 -34.30 13.09
C LEU A 259 19.76 -35.07 13.70
N ASP A 260 20.29 -36.06 13.00
CA ASP A 260 21.46 -36.85 13.44
C ASP A 260 22.78 -36.03 13.48
N GLY A 261 22.77 -34.80 12.94
CA GLY A 261 23.92 -33.88 12.89
C GLY A 261 24.17 -33.03 14.15
N GLY A 262 23.38 -33.21 15.22
CA GLY A 262 23.60 -32.53 16.52
C GLY A 262 22.80 -31.24 16.73
N LEU A 263 21.51 -31.25 16.39
CA LEU A 263 20.59 -30.14 16.64
C LEU A 263 20.17 -30.05 18.12
N VAL A 264 19.80 -28.84 18.56
CA VAL A 264 19.33 -28.57 19.94
C VAL A 264 17.82 -28.87 20.02
N GLU A 265 17.30 -29.24 21.18
CA GLU A 265 15.93 -29.77 21.35
C GLU A 265 14.80 -28.83 20.84
N GLU A 266 14.98 -27.51 20.91
CA GLU A 266 14.06 -26.50 20.36
C GLU A 266 13.98 -26.51 18.82
N ASP A 267 15.08 -26.84 18.15
CA ASP A 267 15.17 -26.92 16.69
C ASP A 267 14.32 -28.09 16.15
N ILE A 268 14.25 -29.18 16.93
CA ILE A 268 13.50 -30.40 16.59
C ILE A 268 11.99 -30.15 16.61
N GLN A 269 11.48 -29.43 17.61
CA GLN A 269 10.05 -29.08 17.68
C GLN A 269 9.63 -28.17 16.53
N THR A 270 10.47 -27.19 16.18
CA THR A 270 10.18 -26.29 15.06
C THR A 270 10.20 -27.05 13.74
N ALA A 271 11.22 -27.90 13.51
CA ALA A 271 11.31 -28.70 12.30
C ALA A 271 10.17 -29.73 12.15
N LEU A 272 9.72 -30.36 13.24
CA LEU A 272 8.55 -31.23 13.24
C LEU A 272 7.25 -30.48 12.95
N SER A 273 7.09 -29.25 13.46
CA SER A 273 5.93 -28.39 13.19
C SER A 273 5.86 -27.93 11.73
N VAL A 274 6.99 -27.97 11.01
CA VAL A 274 7.04 -27.73 9.56
C VAL A 274 6.78 -28.99 8.74
N ALA A 275 7.20 -30.16 9.23
CA ALA A 275 7.17 -31.42 8.50
C ALA A 275 5.83 -32.16 8.55
N LEU A 276 5.02 -31.92 9.60
CA LEU A 276 3.72 -32.57 9.88
C LEU A 276 2.55 -31.60 9.66
#